data_AF-A0A3R7U4G8-F1
#
_entry.id   AF-A0A3R7U4G8-F1
#
_cell.length_a   1.000
_cell.length_b   1.000
_cell.length_c   1.000
_cell.angle_alpha   90.00
_cell.angle_beta   90.00
_cell.angle_gamma   90.00
#
_symmetry.space_group_name_H-M   'P 1'
#
loop_
_entity.id
_entity.type
_entity.pdbx_description
1 polymer ?
#
loop_
_entity_poly.entity_id
_entity_poly.type
_entity_poly.pdbx_seq_one_letter_code
_entity_poly.pdbx_strand_id
1 'polypeptide(L)' 'MNPIEITYRYLVDWMNAKGEMVQNTIAATSMQDAMTEIQEIEGTPFSINGSGKPRFVNIRQIDQEIRED' A
#
# COMPACT_ATOMS: atom_id res chain seq x y z
N MET A 1 17.75 -22.71 -8.27
CA MET A 1 17.58 -21.25 -8.33
C MET A 1 16.70 -20.88 -7.15
N ASN A 2 17.24 -20.21 -6.13
CA ASN A 2 16.38 -19.49 -5.19
C ASN A 2 15.82 -18.28 -5.96
N PRO A 3 14.50 -18.12 -6.08
CA PRO A 3 13.97 -16.86 -6.56
C PRO A 3 14.35 -15.79 -5.53
N ILE A 4 15.14 -14.81 -5.95
CA ILE A 4 15.41 -13.62 -5.15
C ILE A 4 14.09 -12.84 -5.13
N GLU A 5 13.37 -12.88 -4.01
CA GLU A 5 12.17 -12.05 -3.82
C GLU A 5 12.63 -10.63 -3.48
N ILE A 6 12.67 -9.78 -4.49
CA ILE A 6 12.97 -8.36 -4.30
C ILE A 6 11.76 -7.71 -3.63
N THR A 7 11.95 -7.24 -2.40
CA THR A 7 10.96 -6.42 -1.69
C THR A 7 11.33 -4.95 -1.77
N TYR A 8 10.31 -4.12 -2.02
CA TYR A 8 10.40 -2.67 -2.09
C TYR A 8 9.61 -2.06 -0.94
N ARG A 9 9.94 -0.81 -0.56
CA ARG A 9 9.12 -0.04 0.37
C ARG A 9 8.27 0.97 -0.38
N TYR A 10 6.97 0.91 -0.17
CA TYR A 10 5.98 1.83 -0.71
C TYR A 10 5.44 2.74 0.37
N LEU A 11 5.46 4.04 0.13
CA LEU A 11 4.68 5.01 0.89
C LEU A 11 3.30 5.10 0.25
N VAL A 12 2.28 4.76 1.03
CA VAL A 12 0.87 4.74 0.60
C VAL A 12 0.12 5.80 1.37
N ASP A 13 -0.32 6.84 0.67
CA ASP A 13 -1.25 7.84 1.16
C ASP A 13 -2.67 7.44 0.76
N TRP A 14 -3.56 7.39 1.73
CA TRP A 14 -4.97 7.07 1.50
C TRP A 14 -5.87 7.85 2.46
N MET A 15 -7.14 7.96 2.11
CA MET A 15 -8.14 8.61 2.96
C MET A 15 -9.05 7.54 3.52
N ASN A 16 -9.29 7.55 4.83
CA ASN A 16 -10.21 6.60 5.46
C ASN A 16 -11.68 6.98 5.27
N ALA A 17 -12.58 6.10 5.73
CA ALA A 17 -14.03 6.32 5.61
C ALA A 17 -14.55 7.59 6.34
N LYS A 18 -13.79 8.11 7.31
CA LYS A 18 -14.10 9.34 8.05
C LYS A 18 -13.61 10.60 7.33
N GLY A 19 -12.88 10.45 6.22
CA GLY A 19 -12.28 11.57 5.50
C GLY A 19 -10.90 12.00 6.03
N GLU A 20 -10.28 11.21 6.90
CA GLU A 20 -8.96 11.49 7.47
C GLU A 20 -7.87 10.97 6.52
N MET A 21 -6.83 11.77 6.31
CA MET A 21 -5.64 11.35 5.56
C MET A 21 -4.78 10.45 6.44
N VAL A 22 -4.43 9.27 5.91
CA VAL A 22 -3.58 8.27 6.56
C VAL A 22 -2.42 7.96 5.63
N GLN A 23 -1.24 7.74 6.20
CA GLN A 23 -0.04 7.37 5.49
C GLN A 23 0.56 6.11 6.11
N ASN A 24 0.90 5.15 5.28
CA ASN A 24 1.55 3.91 5.69
C ASN A 24 2.81 3.67 4.86
N THR A 25 3.79 2.99 5.45
CA THR A 25 4.91 2.42 4.70
C THR A 25 4.73 0.91 4.67
N ILE A 26 4.64 0.34 3.47
CA ILE A 26 4.39 -1.09 3.24
C ILE A 26 5.59 -1.69 2.50
N ALA A 27 6.11 -2.81 3.01
CA ALA A 27 7.06 -3.63 2.27
C ALA A 27 6.28 -4.58 1.35
N ALA A 28 6.52 -4.51 0.05
CA ALA A 28 5.82 -5.32 -0.95
C ALA A 28 6.70 -5.55 -2.17
N THR A 29 6.44 -6.64 -2.91
CA THR A 29 7.13 -6.96 -4.17
C THR A 29 6.62 -6.10 -5.33
N SER A 30 5.41 -5.55 -5.22
CA SER A 30 4.84 -4.62 -6.20
C SER A 30 3.94 -3.56 -5.55
N MET A 31 3.64 -2.51 -6.31
CA MET A 31 2.65 -1.49 -5.92
C MET A 31 1.26 -2.09 -5.69
N GLN A 32 0.88 -3.08 -6.52
CA GLN A 32 -0.42 -3.72 -6.41
C GLN A 32 -0.55 -4.50 -5.11
N ASP A 33 0.53 -5.17 -4.68
CA ASP A 33 0.57 -5.90 -3.41
C ASP A 33 0.52 -4.92 -2.23
N ALA A 34 1.22 -3.77 -2.32
CA ALA A 34 1.12 -2.73 -1.31
C ALA A 34 -0.31 -2.16 -1.16
N MET A 35 -1.05 -2.05 -2.27
CA MET A 35 -2.47 -1.67 -2.24
C MET A 35 -3.34 -2.74 -1.61
N THR A 36 -3.09 -4.01 -1.94
CA THR A 36 -3.85 -5.14 -1.38
C THR A 36 -3.66 -5.21 0.13
N GLU A 37 -2.42 -5.10 0.61
CA GLU A 37 -2.09 -5.09 2.05
C GLU A 37 -2.88 -4.02 2.81
N ILE A 38 -2.94 -2.79 2.28
CA ILE A 38 -3.70 -1.69 2.89
C ILE A 38 -5.20 -1.98 2.90
N GLN A 39 -5.75 -2.59 1.84
CA GLN A 39 -7.16 -2.99 1.82
C GLN A 39 -7.46 -4.07 2.86
N GLU A 40 -6.55 -5.01 3.06
CA GLU A 40 -6.67 -6.06 4.07
C GLU A 40 -6.60 -5.49 5.49
N ILE A 41 -5.67 -4.57 5.76
CA ILE A 41 -5.53 -3.87 7.06
C ILE A 41 -6.83 -3.14 7.42
N GLU A 42 -7.43 -2.44 6.46
CA GLU A 42 -8.67 -1.69 6.70
C GLU A 42 -9.92 -2.57 6.80
N GLY A 43 -9.84 -3.82 6.32
CA GLY A 43 -10.97 -4.75 6.31
C GLY A 43 -12.19 -4.26 5.52
N THR A 44 -12.05 -3.21 4.72
CA THR A 44 -13.13 -2.63 3.92
C THR A 44 -12.65 -2.31 2.50
N PRO A 45 -13.45 -2.61 1.46
CA PRO A 45 -13.05 -2.34 0.08
C PRO A 45 -12.88 -0.84 -0.18
N PHE A 46 -11.76 -0.50 -0.83
CA PHE A 46 -11.49 0.87 -1.24
C PHE A 46 -12.40 1.27 -2.40
N SER A 47 -12.85 2.52 -2.40
CA SER A 47 -13.72 3.08 -3.43
C SER A 47 -12.94 3.93 -4.40
N ILE A 48 -13.19 3.70 -5.69
CA ILE A 48 -12.67 4.54 -6.79
C ILE A 48 -13.36 5.91 -6.79
N ASN A 49 -14.61 6.00 -6.30
CA ASN A 49 -15.47 7.18 -6.43
C ASN A 49 -15.61 8.01 -5.14
N GLY A 50 -14.93 7.62 -4.05
CA GLY A 50 -14.80 8.45 -2.84
C GLY A 50 -16.03 8.62 -1.94
N SER A 51 -17.13 7.89 -2.17
CA SER A 51 -18.34 7.97 -1.35
C SER A 51 -18.24 7.20 -0.02
N GLY A 52 -17.75 7.86 1.04
CA GLY A 52 -17.81 7.35 2.42
C GLY A 52 -17.04 6.04 2.67
N LYS A 53 -16.13 5.69 1.76
CA LYS A 53 -15.29 4.50 1.82
C LYS A 53 -13.83 4.92 1.71
N PRO A 54 -12.89 4.09 2.23
CA PRO A 54 -11.48 4.36 2.07
C PRO A 54 -11.11 4.51 0.59
N ARG A 55 -10.11 5.34 0.27
CA ARG A 55 -9.60 5.49 -1.10
C ARG A 55 -8.12 5.76 -1.13
N PHE A 56 -7.44 5.23 -2.14
CA PHE A 56 -6.04 5.58 -2.39
C PHE A 56 -5.95 7.01 -2.89
N VAL A 57 -4.96 7.73 -2.40
CA VAL A 57 -4.66 9.11 -2.80
C VAL A 57 -3.36 9.13 -3.60
N ASN A 58 -2.32 8.50 -3.08
CA ASN A 58 -1.02 8.46 -3.72
C ASN A 58 -0.23 7.24 -3.26
N ILE A 59 0.52 6.62 -4.17
CA ILE A 59 1.37 5.48 -3.87
C ILE A 59 2.69 5.68 -4.59
N ARG A 60 3.79 5.64 -3.85
CA ARG A 60 5.12 5.77 -4.42
C ARG A 60 6.11 4.82 -3.76
N GLN A 61 6.99 4.25 -4.55
CA GLN A 61 8.14 3.52 -4.02
C GLN A 61 9.11 4.55 -3.41
N ILE A 62 9.53 4.33 -2.18
CA ILE A 62 10.44 5.23 -1.45
C ILE A 62 11.79 4.60 -1.11
N ASP A 63 11.94 3.29 -1.31
CA ASP A 63 13.20 2.59 -1.12
C ASP A 63 13.28 1.40 -2.08
N GLN A 64 14.49 1.15 -2.60
CA GLN A 64 14.78 0.02 -3.48
C GLN A 64 15.87 -0.84 -2.84
N GLU A 65 15.56 -2.13 -2.62
CA GLU A 65 16.35 -3.18 -1.93
C GLU A 65 16.39 -3.14 -0.39
N ILE A 66 15.64 -4.04 0.24
CA ILE A 66 16.16 -4.82 1.39
C ILE A 66 16.58 -6.16 0.82
N ARG A 67 17.88 -6.46 0.83
CA ARG A 67 18.38 -7.83 0.63
C ARG A 67 18.29 -8.55 1.96
N GLU A 68 17.56 -9.66 2.03
CA GLU A 68 17.78 -10.65 3.08
C GLU A 68 18.77 -11.69 2.52
N ASP A 69 20.00 -11.65 3.03
CA ASP A 69 21.04 -12.66 2.82
C ASP A 69 20.84 -13.86 3.75
#